data_AF-A0A9P4GV03-F1
#
_entry.id   AF-A0A9P4GV03-F1
#
_cell.length_a   1.000
_cell.length_b   1.000
_cell.length_c   1.000
_cell.angle_alpha   90.00
_cell.angle_beta   90.00
_cell.angle_gamma   90.00
#
_symmetry.space_group_name_H-M   'P 1'
#
loop_
_entity.id
_entity.type
_entity.pdbx_description
1 polymer ?
#
loop_
_entity_poly.entity_id
_entity_poly.type
_entity_poly.pdbx_seq_one_letter_code
_entity_poly.pdbx_strand_id
1 'polypeptide(L)'
;MSPRKLLLEKLALCDNVTTDILIDKVCLERATRKIHCSTHFSRTVVQQHDVVGIIRSQVVQNDDAMEGVRQLLLLPDLRAVTTRLDDGSDLFPRHLAIYVHMYLRDCPFEIMPTQRYNGTGYNVSITARRNIKTGEKIRYLVGIRVPIDEGQEESLAAADSDFSLIISSRQKTCSLLLGPARFANHDCNANAKLMAADCDGIQVVAVKPICIGDEVTVFYGSDYFGDGNEGCLCHTCELLQQNDRRDTEALDTCPPTRITRSKSRHNNDRLMPPAIAKTDISKDFRQSMDGGTCSECSVRQKQYTTPEQCLRCTRHFSLYGYRWPSRGEQNHVRHKRSV
;
A
#
# COMPACT_ATOMS: atom_id res chain seq x y z
N MET A 1 1.07 -23.72 16.77
CA MET A 1 0.72 -23.07 15.48
C MET A 1 1.60 -23.64 14.39
N SER A 2 1.11 -23.77 13.15
CA SER A 2 1.95 -24.17 12.01
C SER A 2 3.08 -23.15 11.78
N PRO A 3 4.30 -23.57 11.36
CA PRO A 3 5.42 -22.67 11.07
C PRO A 3 5.04 -21.53 10.10
N ARG A 4 4.18 -21.81 9.11
CA ARG A 4 3.70 -20.79 8.15
C ARG A 4 2.77 -19.77 8.80
N LYS A 5 1.87 -20.22 9.68
CA LYS A 5 0.98 -19.32 10.44
C LYS A 5 1.78 -18.41 11.35
N LEU A 6 2.83 -18.94 11.98
CA LEU A 6 3.74 -18.15 12.82
C LEU A 6 4.51 -17.10 12.00
N LEU A 7 5.02 -17.47 10.82
CA LEU A 7 5.69 -16.53 9.92
C LEU A 7 4.77 -15.40 9.48
N LEU A 8 3.52 -15.73 9.10
CA LEU A 8 2.51 -14.73 8.71
C LEU A 8 2.23 -13.74 9.83
N GLU A 9 1.98 -14.22 11.06
CA GLU A 9 1.72 -13.34 12.20
C GLU A 9 2.91 -12.44 12.54
N LYS A 10 4.14 -12.97 12.50
CA LYS A 10 5.36 -12.20 12.73
C LYS A 10 5.55 -11.10 11.68
N LEU A 11 5.40 -11.44 10.41
CA LEU A 11 5.56 -10.48 9.31
C LEU A 11 4.42 -9.45 9.26
N ALA A 12 3.17 -9.85 9.51
CA ALA A 12 2.04 -8.93 9.63
C ALA A 12 2.26 -7.91 10.75
N LEU A 13 2.76 -8.37 11.90
CA LEU A 13 3.16 -7.48 12.98
C LEU A 13 4.26 -6.49 12.55
N CYS A 14 5.34 -7.01 11.94
CA CYS A 14 6.45 -6.17 11.46
C CYS A 14 5.94 -5.08 10.52
N ASP A 15 5.08 -5.46 9.56
CA ASP A 15 4.51 -4.55 8.58
C ASP A 15 3.58 -3.51 9.21
N ASN A 16 2.70 -3.92 10.11
CA ASN A 16 1.78 -3.00 10.79
C ASN A 16 2.52 -1.95 11.62
N VAL A 17 3.48 -2.36 12.46
CA VAL A 17 4.25 -1.40 13.29
C VAL A 17 5.15 -0.52 12.43
N THR A 18 5.76 -1.07 11.39
CA THR A 18 6.58 -0.28 10.46
C THR A 18 5.73 0.76 9.74
N THR A 19 4.55 0.39 9.26
CA THR A 19 3.64 1.32 8.57
C THR A 19 3.04 2.33 9.53
N ASP A 20 2.72 1.97 10.78
CA ASP A 20 2.27 2.95 11.80
C ASP A 20 3.29 4.09 11.97
N ILE A 21 4.57 3.75 11.99
CA ILE A 21 5.64 4.68 12.34
C ILE A 21 6.17 5.41 11.11
N LEU A 22 6.51 4.69 10.05
CA LEU A 22 7.13 5.25 8.86
C LEU A 22 6.11 5.72 7.82
N ILE A 23 4.89 5.18 7.79
CA ILE A 23 3.91 5.59 6.79
C ILE A 23 2.85 6.50 7.43
N ASP A 24 2.18 6.06 8.47
CA ASP A 24 1.00 6.76 9.01
C ASP A 24 1.36 7.99 9.83
N LYS A 25 2.44 7.93 10.62
CA LYS A 25 2.92 9.10 11.37
C LYS A 25 3.79 10.03 10.54
N VAL A 26 4.66 9.49 9.69
CA VAL A 26 5.60 10.31 8.90
C VAL A 26 5.01 10.65 7.55
N CYS A 27 4.68 9.66 6.70
CA CYS A 27 4.24 9.88 5.32
C CYS A 27 2.76 10.22 5.14
N LEU A 28 1.93 10.19 6.17
CA LEU A 28 0.48 10.42 6.07
C LEU A 28 -0.02 11.09 7.36
N GLU A 29 -1.29 11.46 7.40
CA GLU A 29 -1.97 12.03 8.58
C GLU A 29 -3.06 11.09 9.12
N ARG A 30 -3.23 9.94 8.46
CA ARG A 30 -4.28 8.98 8.74
C ARG A 30 -3.71 7.57 8.57
N ALA A 31 -4.25 6.65 9.35
CA ALA A 31 -3.79 5.27 9.35
C ALA A 31 -4.12 4.56 8.01
N THR A 32 -3.14 3.89 7.42
CA THR A 32 -3.41 2.95 6.32
C THR A 32 -4.08 1.67 6.84
N ARG A 33 -4.59 0.85 5.93
CA ARG A 33 -5.12 -0.48 6.28
C ARG A 33 -4.04 -1.34 6.94
N LYS A 34 -4.40 -2.02 8.03
CA LYS A 34 -3.53 -2.94 8.77
C LYS A 34 -3.93 -4.37 8.50
N ILE A 35 -2.98 -5.28 8.64
CA ILE A 35 -3.19 -6.70 8.42
C ILE A 35 -3.61 -7.30 9.74
N HIS A 36 -4.73 -8.01 9.75
CA HIS A 36 -5.19 -8.68 10.95
C HIS A 36 -4.09 -9.57 11.55
N CYS A 37 -3.68 -9.25 12.77
CA CYS A 37 -2.83 -10.10 13.59
C CYS A 37 -3.19 -9.91 15.07
N SER A 38 -3.07 -10.98 15.84
CA SER A 38 -3.51 -11.08 17.24
C SER A 38 -2.74 -10.19 18.22
N THR A 39 -1.60 -9.63 17.80
CA THR A 39 -0.63 -8.98 18.68
C THR A 39 -0.29 -7.54 18.29
N HIS A 40 -1.01 -6.97 17.32
CA HIS A 40 -0.84 -5.56 16.97
C HIS A 40 -1.36 -4.65 18.08
N PHE A 41 -0.62 -3.59 18.39
CA PHE A 41 -1.03 -2.56 19.33
C PHE A 41 -1.32 -1.28 18.55
N SER A 42 -2.59 -0.85 18.54
CA SER A 42 -3.07 0.19 17.61
C SER A 42 -2.56 1.61 17.88
N ARG A 43 -1.76 1.84 18.93
CA ARG A 43 -1.26 3.16 19.32
C ARG A 43 0.19 3.09 19.75
N THR A 44 1.10 3.43 18.84
CA THR A 44 2.53 3.58 19.11
C THR A 44 2.80 4.86 19.90
N VAL A 45 3.67 4.79 20.91
CA VAL A 45 4.07 5.93 21.77
C VAL A 45 5.21 6.76 21.18
N VAL A 46 5.91 6.22 20.18
CA VAL A 46 6.96 6.91 19.41
C VAL A 46 6.47 8.27 18.90
N GLN A 47 7.25 9.31 19.15
CA GLN A 47 6.93 10.66 18.69
C GLN A 47 7.38 10.85 17.24
N GLN A 48 6.58 11.57 16.46
CA GLN A 48 6.87 11.84 15.05
C GLN A 48 8.22 12.56 14.88
N HIS A 49 8.54 13.50 15.75
CA HIS A 49 9.77 14.29 15.66
C HIS A 49 11.05 13.45 15.82
N ASP A 50 11.03 12.42 16.67
CA ASP A 50 12.15 11.49 16.84
C ASP A 50 12.43 10.73 15.54
N VAL A 51 11.37 10.18 14.94
CA VAL A 51 11.44 9.43 13.69
C VAL A 51 11.93 10.31 12.55
N VAL A 52 11.34 11.50 12.40
CA VAL A 52 11.73 12.48 11.38
C VAL A 52 13.18 12.92 11.58
N GLY A 53 13.63 13.11 12.83
CA GLY A 53 15.02 13.45 13.15
C GLY A 53 16.01 12.38 12.70
N ILE A 54 15.70 11.11 12.95
CA ILE A 54 16.53 9.96 12.52
C ILE A 54 16.54 9.85 10.99
N ILE A 55 15.36 9.88 10.35
CA ILE A 55 15.25 9.79 8.89
C ILE A 55 16.01 10.93 8.21
N ARG A 56 15.83 12.18 8.69
CA ARG A 56 16.50 13.34 8.09
C ARG A 56 18.01 13.28 8.25
N SER A 57 18.50 12.97 9.45
CA SER A 57 19.94 12.95 9.72
C SER A 57 20.64 11.77 9.05
N GLN A 58 20.17 10.54 9.27
CA GLN A 58 20.86 9.34 8.81
C GLN A 58 20.55 9.01 7.36
N VAL A 59 19.28 9.04 6.97
CA VAL A 59 18.86 8.52 5.66
C VAL A 59 18.95 9.59 4.58
N VAL A 60 18.50 10.81 4.86
CA VAL A 60 18.44 11.87 3.85
C VAL A 60 19.76 12.64 3.72
N GLN A 61 20.37 13.03 4.85
CA GLN A 61 21.61 13.81 4.85
C GLN A 61 22.84 12.90 4.67
N ASN A 62 22.97 11.86 5.49
CA ASN A 62 24.13 10.97 5.47
C ASN A 62 24.06 9.83 4.44
N ASP A 63 22.91 9.63 3.79
CA ASP A 63 22.70 8.53 2.81
C ASP A 63 22.93 7.13 3.42
N ASP A 64 22.73 6.99 4.74
CA ASP A 64 22.96 5.78 5.52
C ASP A 64 21.64 5.21 6.04
N ALA A 65 20.96 4.45 5.17
CA ALA A 65 19.72 3.77 5.53
C ALA A 65 19.91 2.74 6.66
N MET A 66 21.07 2.11 6.75
CA MET A 66 21.31 1.04 7.72
C MET A 66 21.52 1.61 9.13
N GLU A 67 22.23 2.72 9.25
CA GLU A 67 22.31 3.46 10.51
C GLU A 67 20.94 4.03 10.92
N GLY A 68 20.15 4.51 9.94
CA GLY A 68 18.76 4.89 10.17
C GLY A 68 17.92 3.76 10.76
N VAL A 69 18.01 2.55 10.18
CA VAL A 69 17.36 1.34 10.72
C VAL A 69 17.84 1.04 12.15
N ARG A 70 19.15 1.07 12.39
CA ARG A 70 19.74 0.78 13.70
C ARG A 70 19.21 1.74 14.77
N GLN A 71 19.15 3.04 14.49
CA GLN A 71 18.62 4.04 15.42
C GLN A 71 17.11 3.92 15.62
N LEU A 72 16.33 3.65 14.56
CA LEU A 72 14.89 3.44 14.67
C LEU A 72 14.56 2.24 15.56
N LEU A 73 15.32 1.14 15.47
CA LEU A 73 15.12 -0.05 16.32
C LEU A 73 15.35 0.22 17.81
N LEU A 74 16.01 1.32 18.19
CA LEU A 74 16.20 1.71 19.60
C LEU A 74 14.95 2.39 20.18
N LEU A 75 14.03 2.88 19.35
CA LEU A 75 12.81 3.54 19.80
C LEU A 75 11.86 2.57 20.53
N PRO A 76 11.03 3.02 21.49
CA PRO A 76 10.29 2.13 22.40
C PRO A 76 9.45 1.05 21.73
N ASP A 77 8.58 1.42 20.77
CA ASP A 77 7.68 0.46 20.10
C ASP A 77 8.42 -0.52 19.19
N LEU A 78 9.45 -0.06 18.47
CA LEU A 78 10.26 -0.94 17.60
C LEU A 78 11.15 -1.89 18.43
N ARG A 79 11.73 -1.38 19.52
CA ARG A 79 12.48 -2.20 20.46
C ARG A 79 11.59 -3.28 21.07
N ALA A 80 10.37 -2.94 21.47
CA ALA A 80 9.40 -3.90 22.01
C ALA A 80 9.05 -5.01 20.99
N VAL A 81 8.86 -4.68 19.71
CA VAL A 81 8.66 -5.68 18.65
C VAL A 81 9.90 -6.57 18.50
N THR A 82 11.10 -5.98 18.48
CA THR A 82 12.37 -6.72 18.36
C THR A 82 12.51 -7.74 19.50
N THR A 83 12.32 -7.30 20.75
CA THR A 83 12.34 -8.16 21.95
C THR A 83 11.22 -9.19 21.96
N ARG A 84 10.07 -8.91 21.34
CA ARG A 84 8.97 -9.88 21.27
C ARG A 84 9.23 -10.99 20.25
N LEU A 85 9.89 -10.67 19.14
CA LEU A 85 10.20 -11.65 18.12
C LEU A 85 11.29 -12.61 18.61
N ASP A 86 12.32 -12.07 19.28
CA ASP A 86 13.46 -12.74 19.95
C ASP A 86 13.76 -14.16 19.47
N ASP A 87 13.83 -14.31 18.15
CA ASP A 87 14.03 -15.58 17.46
C ASP A 87 15.42 -15.67 16.83
N GLY A 88 16.31 -14.73 17.17
CA GLY A 88 17.63 -14.58 16.57
C GLY A 88 17.60 -14.24 15.08
N SER A 89 16.42 -13.94 14.51
CA SER A 89 16.28 -13.62 13.09
C SER A 89 16.47 -12.13 12.81
N ASP A 90 16.88 -11.83 11.59
CA ASP A 90 16.94 -10.47 11.05
C ASP A 90 15.61 -10.03 10.40
N LEU A 91 14.51 -10.74 10.67
CA LEU A 91 13.22 -10.56 10.02
C LEU A 91 12.73 -9.11 10.14
N PHE A 92 12.64 -8.59 11.37
CA PHE A 92 12.14 -7.23 11.61
C PHE A 92 13.11 -6.15 11.14
N PRO A 93 14.43 -6.20 11.42
CA PRO A 93 15.39 -5.27 10.83
C PRO A 93 15.33 -5.22 9.30
N ARG A 94 15.24 -6.36 8.62
CA ARG A 94 15.13 -6.41 7.15
C ARG A 94 13.81 -5.85 6.65
N HIS A 95 12.70 -6.16 7.32
CA HIS A 95 11.39 -5.61 6.96
C HIS A 95 11.30 -4.10 7.21
N LEU A 96 11.91 -3.60 8.29
CA LEU A 96 12.01 -2.18 8.55
C LEU A 96 12.87 -1.49 7.48
N ALA A 97 13.99 -2.11 7.10
CA ALA A 97 14.90 -1.57 6.11
C ALA A 97 14.21 -1.30 4.77
N ILE A 98 13.37 -2.20 4.24
CA ILE A 98 12.70 -1.98 2.95
C ILE A 98 11.80 -0.72 2.95
N TYR A 99 11.25 -0.33 4.10
CA TYR A 99 10.51 0.93 4.26
C TYR A 99 11.42 2.14 4.45
N VAL A 100 12.51 2.00 5.22
CA VAL A 100 13.50 3.08 5.40
C VAL A 100 14.13 3.49 4.07
N HIS A 101 14.42 2.53 3.19
CA HIS A 101 14.96 2.81 1.87
C HIS A 101 14.06 3.71 1.00
N MET A 102 12.75 3.75 1.26
CA MET A 102 11.84 4.65 0.55
C MET A 102 12.16 6.13 0.77
N TYR A 103 12.90 6.47 1.83
CA TYR A 103 13.32 7.83 2.17
C TYR A 103 14.65 8.26 1.52
N LEU A 104 15.36 7.33 0.87
CA LEU A 104 16.58 7.70 0.14
C LEU A 104 16.25 8.67 -1.00
N ARG A 105 17.22 9.52 -1.34
CA ARG A 105 17.03 10.63 -2.29
C ARG A 105 16.74 10.13 -3.71
N ASP A 106 17.35 9.00 -4.07
CA ASP A 106 17.24 8.34 -5.38
C ASP A 106 16.02 7.42 -5.50
N CYS A 107 15.22 7.26 -4.43
CA CYS A 107 13.93 6.58 -4.50
C CYS A 107 13.06 7.22 -5.58
N PRO A 108 12.53 6.47 -6.55
CA PRO A 108 11.85 7.06 -7.71
C PRO A 108 10.37 7.37 -7.47
N PHE A 109 9.83 7.07 -6.29
CA PHE A 109 8.42 7.22 -5.97
C PHE A 109 8.18 7.81 -4.58
N GLU A 110 6.91 8.09 -4.28
CA GLU A 110 6.41 8.42 -2.95
C GLU A 110 5.01 7.80 -2.76
N ILE A 111 4.64 7.50 -1.50
CA ILE A 111 3.28 7.07 -1.16
C ILE A 111 2.40 8.29 -0.96
N MET A 112 1.27 8.33 -1.66
CA MET A 112 0.40 9.48 -1.77
C MET A 112 -1.04 9.12 -1.46
N PRO A 113 -1.80 9.96 -0.75
CA PRO A 113 -3.23 9.73 -0.55
C PRO A 113 -3.97 9.72 -1.89
N THR A 114 -4.95 8.83 -2.04
CA THR A 114 -5.85 8.80 -3.19
C THR A 114 -7.30 8.69 -2.73
N GLN A 115 -8.20 9.34 -3.47
CA GLN A 115 -9.65 9.27 -3.24
C GLN A 115 -10.36 8.44 -4.32
N ARG A 116 -9.59 7.80 -5.21
CA ARG A 116 -10.13 7.10 -6.37
C ARG A 116 -11.00 5.90 -5.99
N TYR A 117 -10.58 5.16 -4.98
CA TYR A 117 -11.21 3.89 -4.62
C TYR A 117 -12.24 4.12 -3.50
N ASN A 118 -13.45 3.62 -3.71
CA ASN A 118 -14.51 3.64 -2.69
C ASN A 118 -14.18 2.56 -1.64
N GLY A 119 -14.17 2.92 -0.35
CA GLY A 119 -13.93 1.96 0.72
C GLY A 119 -13.87 2.60 2.11
N THR A 120 -14.01 1.77 3.14
CA THR A 120 -13.84 2.13 4.54
C THR A 120 -12.35 2.30 4.85
N GLY A 121 -11.77 3.45 4.55
CA GLY A 121 -10.35 3.67 4.88
C GLY A 121 -9.68 4.87 4.24
N TYR A 122 -8.42 5.06 4.60
CA TYR A 122 -7.53 6.01 3.96
C TYR A 122 -6.75 5.29 2.86
N ASN A 123 -7.11 5.56 1.60
CA ASN A 123 -6.48 4.93 0.46
C ASN A 123 -5.23 5.69 0.04
N VAL A 124 -4.22 4.95 -0.42
CA VAL A 124 -2.97 5.50 -0.90
C VAL A 124 -2.62 4.93 -2.27
N SER A 125 -1.65 5.55 -2.91
CA SER A 125 -1.13 5.21 -4.23
C SER A 125 0.39 5.39 -4.23
N ILE A 126 1.06 4.71 -5.15
CA ILE A 126 2.48 4.93 -5.41
C ILE A 126 2.60 5.93 -6.55
N THR A 127 3.21 7.09 -6.32
CA THR A 127 3.35 8.13 -7.35
C THR A 127 4.80 8.34 -7.73
N ALA A 128 5.08 8.35 -9.03
CA ALA A 128 6.42 8.57 -9.55
C ALA A 128 6.92 10.00 -9.30
N ARG A 129 8.17 10.12 -8.87
CA ARG A 129 8.88 11.38 -8.61
C ARG A 129 9.90 11.74 -9.69
N ARG A 130 10.21 10.80 -10.58
CA ARG A 130 11.03 10.99 -11.77
C ARG A 130 10.43 10.16 -12.90
N ASN A 131 10.86 10.42 -14.13
CA ASN A 131 10.54 9.54 -15.25
C ASN A 131 11.18 8.16 -15.01
N ILE A 132 10.38 7.11 -15.19
CA ILE A 132 10.78 5.70 -15.10
C ILE A 132 10.62 5.09 -16.48
N LYS A 133 11.67 4.41 -16.96
CA LYS A 133 11.69 3.83 -18.30
C LYS A 133 11.00 2.46 -18.33
N THR A 134 10.47 2.07 -19.48
CA THR A 134 10.02 0.70 -19.72
C THR A 134 11.14 -0.30 -19.43
N GLY A 135 10.83 -1.37 -18.72
CA GLY A 135 11.78 -2.41 -18.29
C GLY A 135 12.58 -2.05 -17.04
N GLU A 136 12.47 -0.82 -16.53
CA GLU A 136 13.19 -0.40 -15.34
C GLU A 136 12.59 -1.04 -14.08
N LYS A 137 13.46 -1.61 -13.25
CA LYS A 137 13.10 -2.01 -11.89
C LYS A 137 12.91 -0.76 -11.04
N ILE A 138 11.72 -0.59 -10.46
CA ILE A 138 11.41 0.56 -9.61
C ILE A 138 12.10 0.34 -8.26
N ARG A 139 13.27 0.97 -8.10
CA ARG A 139 14.12 0.79 -6.92
C ARG A 139 13.33 1.04 -5.63
N TYR A 140 13.52 0.18 -4.63
CA TYR A 140 12.85 0.19 -3.31
C TYR A 140 11.35 -0.12 -3.32
N LEU A 141 10.69 -0.21 -4.47
CA LEU A 141 9.31 -0.70 -4.56
C LEU A 141 9.32 -2.23 -4.57
N VAL A 142 9.57 -2.79 -3.39
CA VAL A 142 9.71 -4.22 -3.15
C VAL A 142 8.64 -4.70 -2.17
N GLY A 143 8.43 -6.01 -2.13
CA GLY A 143 7.58 -6.64 -1.14
C GLY A 143 8.03 -8.05 -0.82
N ILE A 144 7.42 -8.62 0.21
CA ILE A 144 7.62 -10.00 0.63
C ILE A 144 6.31 -10.74 0.42
N ARG A 145 6.38 -11.89 -0.24
CA ARG A 145 5.21 -12.75 -0.47
C ARG A 145 5.17 -13.85 0.57
N VAL A 146 4.05 -13.97 1.28
CA VAL A 146 3.81 -15.07 2.23
C VAL A 146 2.71 -15.98 1.67
N PRO A 147 3.01 -17.24 1.33
CA PRO A 147 1.97 -18.20 0.95
C PRO A 147 0.97 -18.40 2.08
N ILE A 148 -0.32 -18.36 1.76
CA ILE A 148 -1.41 -18.60 2.70
C ILE A 148 -2.28 -19.76 2.25
N ASP A 149 -2.93 -20.44 3.20
CA ASP A 149 -3.94 -21.46 2.93
C ASP A 149 -5.37 -20.87 2.88
N GLU A 150 -6.34 -21.69 2.47
CA GLU A 150 -7.75 -21.28 2.33
C GLU A 150 -8.35 -20.78 3.65
N GLY A 151 -8.00 -21.39 4.79
CA GLY A 151 -8.50 -20.95 6.10
C GLY A 151 -7.91 -19.61 6.55
N GLN A 152 -6.65 -19.33 6.19
CA GLN A 152 -6.03 -18.02 6.40
C GLN A 152 -6.64 -16.96 5.48
N GLU A 153 -6.95 -17.30 4.23
CA GLU A 153 -7.63 -16.41 3.29
C GLU A 153 -9.02 -16.00 3.80
N GLU A 154 -9.84 -16.96 4.23
CA GLU A 154 -11.15 -16.71 4.84
C GLU A 154 -11.05 -15.83 6.09
N SER A 155 -10.05 -16.10 6.95
CA SER A 155 -9.82 -15.29 8.16
C SER A 155 -9.39 -13.85 7.85
N LEU A 156 -8.61 -13.63 6.80
CA LEU A 156 -8.20 -12.29 6.36
C LEU A 156 -9.37 -11.53 5.76
N ALA A 157 -10.19 -12.18 4.93
CA ALA A 157 -11.40 -11.59 4.35
C ALA A 157 -12.42 -11.20 5.44
N ALA A 158 -12.66 -12.07 6.42
CA ALA A 158 -13.55 -11.79 7.54
C ALA A 158 -13.09 -10.60 8.39
N ALA A 159 -11.78 -10.31 8.41
CA ALA A 159 -11.17 -9.21 9.14
C ALA A 159 -10.89 -7.98 8.25
N ASP A 160 -11.44 -7.92 7.03
CA ASP A 160 -11.21 -6.83 6.04
C ASP A 160 -9.70 -6.55 5.82
N SER A 161 -8.90 -7.62 5.78
CA SER A 161 -7.43 -7.62 5.72
C SER A 161 -6.86 -8.34 4.49
N ASP A 162 -7.70 -8.62 3.49
CA ASP A 162 -7.41 -9.32 2.23
C ASP A 162 -6.99 -8.40 1.07
N PHE A 163 -6.83 -7.10 1.33
CA PHE A 163 -6.57 -6.07 0.32
C PHE A 163 -5.21 -6.14 -0.40
N SER A 164 -4.34 -7.07 -0.02
CA SER A 164 -3.01 -7.24 -0.62
C SER A 164 -2.74 -8.71 -0.99
N LEU A 165 -3.80 -9.46 -1.28
CA LEU A 165 -3.68 -10.82 -1.81
C LEU A 165 -3.20 -10.79 -3.26
N ILE A 166 -2.24 -11.67 -3.56
CA ILE A 166 -1.79 -11.96 -4.92
C ILE A 166 -2.22 -13.37 -5.27
N ILE A 167 -2.93 -13.50 -6.39
CA ILE A 167 -3.35 -14.79 -6.92
C ILE A 167 -2.42 -15.19 -8.06
N SER A 168 -1.75 -16.33 -7.91
CA SER A 168 -0.99 -16.94 -9.00
C SER A 168 -1.90 -17.87 -9.80
N SER A 169 -2.44 -17.42 -10.93
CA SER A 169 -3.33 -18.24 -11.77
C SER A 169 -2.66 -19.51 -12.29
N ARG A 170 -1.32 -19.48 -12.50
CA ARG A 170 -0.53 -20.63 -12.98
C ARG A 170 -0.38 -21.73 -11.92
N GLN A 171 -0.22 -21.34 -10.66
CA GLN A 171 0.05 -22.27 -9.54
C GLN A 171 -1.19 -22.51 -8.68
N LYS A 172 -2.28 -21.76 -8.90
CA LYS A 172 -3.49 -21.74 -8.07
C LYS A 172 -3.20 -21.50 -6.59
N THR A 173 -2.17 -20.71 -6.30
CA THR A 173 -1.77 -20.37 -4.93
C THR A 173 -2.14 -18.93 -4.63
N CYS A 174 -2.72 -18.71 -3.45
CA CYS A 174 -2.94 -17.39 -2.87
C CYS A 174 -1.76 -17.02 -1.97
N SER A 175 -1.38 -15.76 -1.95
CA SER A 175 -0.31 -15.27 -1.08
C SER A 175 -0.57 -13.84 -0.66
N LEU A 176 -0.17 -13.50 0.57
CA LEU A 176 -0.25 -12.13 1.06
C LEU A 176 1.02 -11.36 0.66
N LEU A 177 0.85 -10.13 0.16
CA LEU A 177 1.95 -9.21 -0.15
C LEU A 177 2.14 -8.19 0.96
N LEU A 178 3.37 -8.11 1.45
CA LEU A 178 3.80 -7.17 2.49
C LEU A 178 4.89 -6.24 1.96
N GLY A 179 5.18 -5.16 2.69
CA GLY A 179 6.18 -4.18 2.27
C GLY A 179 5.66 -3.12 1.30
N PRO A 180 6.50 -2.18 0.84
CA PRO A 180 6.10 -1.03 0.03
C PRO A 180 5.26 -1.36 -1.22
N ALA A 181 5.54 -2.49 -1.90
CA ALA A 181 4.83 -2.89 -3.11
C ALA A 181 3.32 -3.16 -2.90
N ARG A 182 2.86 -3.42 -1.66
CA ARG A 182 1.44 -3.65 -1.36
C ARG A 182 0.55 -2.42 -1.56
N PHE A 183 1.15 -1.25 -1.69
CA PHE A 183 0.45 0.02 -1.91
C PHE A 183 0.30 0.37 -3.40
N ALA A 184 0.84 -0.44 -4.31
CA ALA A 184 0.65 -0.24 -5.74
C ALA A 184 -0.75 -0.73 -6.14
N ASN A 185 -1.61 0.18 -6.59
CA ASN A 185 -3.00 -0.15 -6.88
C ASN A 185 -3.17 -0.91 -8.21
N HIS A 186 -4.37 -1.47 -8.38
CA HIS A 186 -4.77 -2.14 -9.59
C HIS A 186 -5.08 -1.17 -10.74
N ASP A 187 -4.62 -1.52 -11.94
CA ASP A 187 -5.23 -1.05 -13.19
C ASP A 187 -5.29 -2.17 -14.25
N CYS A 188 -6.42 -2.30 -14.95
CA CYS A 188 -6.61 -3.32 -16.00
C CYS A 188 -5.62 -3.17 -17.16
N ASN A 189 -5.09 -1.95 -17.38
CA ASN A 189 -4.02 -1.65 -18.32
C ASN A 189 -2.80 -1.06 -17.57
N ALA A 190 -2.39 -1.74 -16.50
CA ALA A 190 -1.29 -1.35 -15.65
C ALA A 190 0.00 -0.92 -16.39
N ASN A 191 0.76 -0.02 -15.76
CA ASN A 191 2.04 0.47 -16.27
C ASN A 191 3.26 -0.22 -15.65
N ALA A 192 3.05 -1.07 -14.63
CA ALA A 192 4.07 -1.93 -14.04
C ALA A 192 3.55 -3.36 -13.79
N LYS A 193 4.45 -4.27 -13.45
CA LYS A 193 4.13 -5.65 -13.06
C LYS A 193 4.94 -6.11 -11.86
N LEU A 194 4.34 -7.02 -11.09
CA LEU A 194 5.04 -7.74 -10.03
C LEU A 194 5.93 -8.83 -10.66
N MET A 195 7.20 -8.84 -10.29
CA MET A 195 8.16 -9.86 -10.69
C MET A 195 8.71 -10.53 -9.44
N ALA A 196 8.80 -11.86 -9.46
CA ALA A 196 9.52 -12.58 -8.43
C ALA A 196 10.99 -12.12 -8.39
N ALA A 197 11.49 -11.95 -7.18
CA ALA A 197 12.89 -11.76 -6.85
C ALA A 197 13.37 -12.95 -5.99
N ASP A 198 14.62 -12.92 -5.55
CA ASP A 198 15.17 -13.99 -4.71
C ASP A 198 14.47 -14.05 -3.33
N CYS A 199 14.46 -15.24 -2.73
CA CYS A 199 14.01 -15.49 -1.34
C CYS A 199 12.64 -14.87 -1.00
N ASP A 200 11.58 -15.29 -1.69
CA ASP A 200 10.18 -14.82 -1.52
C ASP A 200 9.94 -13.32 -1.79
N GLY A 201 10.94 -12.63 -2.31
CA GLY A 201 10.85 -11.22 -2.69
C GLY A 201 9.98 -10.99 -3.91
N ILE A 202 9.33 -9.84 -3.94
CA ILE A 202 8.66 -9.25 -5.09
C ILE A 202 9.33 -7.92 -5.39
N GLN A 203 9.59 -7.66 -6.67
CA GLN A 203 10.03 -6.36 -7.17
C GLN A 203 9.03 -5.86 -8.21
N VAL A 204 8.83 -4.54 -8.29
CA VAL A 204 7.97 -3.93 -9.30
C VAL A 204 8.82 -3.47 -10.49
N VAL A 205 8.40 -3.83 -11.69
CA VAL A 205 9.10 -3.49 -12.94
C VAL A 205 8.13 -2.75 -13.86
N ALA A 206 8.55 -1.59 -14.35
CA ALA A 206 7.78 -0.81 -15.32
C ALA A 206 7.65 -1.58 -16.65
N VAL A 207 6.45 -1.64 -17.20
CA VAL A 207 6.16 -2.22 -18.52
C VAL A 207 5.82 -1.15 -19.56
N LYS A 208 5.65 0.10 -19.11
CA LYS A 208 5.45 1.30 -19.93
C LYS A 208 6.30 2.43 -19.36
N PRO A 209 6.54 3.52 -20.11
CA PRO A 209 7.08 4.74 -19.52
C PRO A 209 6.12 5.28 -18.45
N ILE A 210 6.65 5.74 -17.32
CA ILE A 210 5.88 6.35 -16.24
C ILE A 210 6.45 7.75 -16.01
N CYS A 211 5.62 8.78 -16.17
CA CYS A 211 6.03 10.17 -16.02
C CYS A 211 6.01 10.61 -14.55
N ILE A 212 6.68 11.71 -14.25
CA ILE A 212 6.55 12.38 -12.95
C ILE A 212 5.08 12.67 -12.65
N GLY A 213 4.61 12.28 -11.46
CA GLY A 213 3.23 12.48 -11.02
C GLY A 213 2.29 11.34 -11.41
N ASP A 214 2.69 10.43 -12.31
CA ASP A 214 1.88 9.28 -12.66
C ASP A 214 1.85 8.27 -11.49
N GLU A 215 0.70 7.64 -11.31
CA GLU A 215 0.55 6.50 -10.41
C GLU A 215 1.22 5.25 -11.00
N VAL A 216 2.00 4.54 -10.19
CA VAL A 216 2.51 3.21 -10.51
C VAL A 216 1.43 2.19 -10.18
N THR A 217 0.90 1.54 -11.20
CA THR A 217 -0.18 0.55 -11.08
C THR A 217 0.29 -0.83 -11.54
N VAL A 218 -0.30 -1.88 -10.97
CA VAL A 218 -0.02 -3.27 -11.32
C VAL A 218 -1.33 -4.01 -11.64
N PHE A 219 -1.25 -5.14 -12.31
CA PHE A 219 -2.42 -5.98 -12.57
C PHE A 219 -2.54 -7.06 -11.49
N TYR A 220 -3.65 -7.06 -10.75
CA TYR A 220 -3.89 -8.04 -9.66
C TYR A 220 -4.37 -9.40 -10.18
N GLY A 221 -5.12 -9.41 -11.28
CA GLY A 221 -5.80 -10.60 -11.80
C GLY A 221 -7.04 -10.19 -12.59
N SER A 222 -7.56 -11.11 -13.41
CA SER A 222 -8.75 -10.90 -14.26
C SER A 222 -10.06 -10.87 -13.48
N ASP A 223 -10.07 -11.47 -12.29
CA ASP A 223 -11.28 -11.72 -11.51
C ASP A 223 -11.11 -11.28 -10.05
N TYR A 224 -10.23 -10.30 -9.81
CA TYR A 224 -9.94 -9.81 -8.46
C TYR A 224 -11.12 -9.00 -7.89
N PHE A 225 -11.78 -8.21 -8.75
CA PHE A 225 -12.95 -7.40 -8.38
C PHE A 225 -14.25 -8.01 -8.88
N GLY A 226 -14.44 -9.32 -8.69
CA GLY A 226 -15.56 -10.08 -9.26
C GLY A 226 -15.25 -10.63 -10.66
N ASP A 227 -16.19 -11.38 -11.23
CA ASP A 227 -16.00 -12.04 -12.52
C ASP A 227 -15.67 -11.02 -13.61
N GLY A 228 -14.55 -11.21 -14.31
CA GLY A 228 -14.09 -10.26 -15.33
C GLY A 228 -13.81 -8.84 -14.81
N ASN A 229 -13.54 -8.68 -13.49
CA ASN A 229 -13.30 -7.40 -12.83
C ASN A 229 -14.45 -6.40 -12.95
N GLU A 230 -15.70 -6.88 -12.97
CA GLU A 230 -16.91 -6.04 -13.07
C GLU A 230 -17.02 -4.94 -11.98
N GLY A 231 -16.44 -5.18 -10.79
CA GLY A 231 -16.39 -4.22 -9.69
C GLY A 231 -15.17 -3.31 -9.68
N CYS A 232 -14.33 -3.33 -10.72
CA CYS A 232 -13.10 -2.55 -10.75
C CYS A 232 -13.38 -1.04 -10.83
N LEU A 233 -12.53 -0.24 -10.17
CA LEU A 233 -12.62 1.24 -10.15
C LEU A 233 -11.36 1.90 -10.74
N CYS A 234 -10.56 1.15 -11.51
CA CYS A 234 -9.32 1.67 -12.09
C CYS A 234 -9.58 2.73 -13.18
N HIS A 235 -8.53 3.42 -13.61
CA HIS A 235 -8.65 4.48 -14.61
C HIS A 235 -8.98 3.92 -15.99
N THR A 236 -8.41 2.79 -16.35
CA THR A 236 -8.76 2.11 -17.61
C THR A 236 -10.23 1.76 -17.70
N CYS A 237 -10.81 1.17 -16.65
CA CYS A 237 -12.24 0.80 -16.66
C CYS A 237 -13.15 2.03 -16.61
N GLU A 238 -12.73 3.14 -15.98
CA GLU A 238 -13.43 4.43 -16.06
C GLU A 238 -13.48 4.96 -17.50
N LEU A 239 -12.33 4.99 -18.19
CA LEU A 239 -12.25 5.43 -19.59
C LEU A 239 -13.08 4.56 -20.54
N LEU A 240 -13.13 3.25 -20.27
CA LEU A 240 -13.91 2.29 -21.05
C LEU A 240 -15.39 2.23 -20.63
N GLN A 241 -15.82 3.06 -19.67
CA GLN A 241 -17.18 3.06 -19.11
C GLN A 241 -17.63 1.67 -18.62
N GLN A 242 -16.70 0.89 -18.10
CA GLN A 242 -16.97 -0.42 -17.52
C GLN A 242 -17.43 -0.32 -16.06
N ASN A 243 -17.07 0.77 -15.37
CA ASN A 243 -17.45 1.03 -13.96
C ASN A 243 -18.95 1.37 -13.79
N ASP A 244 -19.58 1.90 -14.86
CA ASP A 244 -20.95 2.44 -14.88
C ASP A 244 -22.00 1.42 -15.36
N ARG A 245 -21.59 0.20 -15.76
CA ARG A 245 -22.54 -0.86 -16.14
C ARG A 245 -23.49 -1.28 -15.02
N ARG A 246 -23.29 -0.77 -13.80
CA ARG A 246 -24.19 -0.95 -12.66
C ARG A 246 -25.51 -0.16 -12.77
N ASP A 247 -25.56 0.92 -13.55
CA ASP A 247 -26.72 1.82 -13.55
C ASP A 247 -27.67 1.67 -14.75
N THR A 248 -27.31 0.88 -15.77
CA THR A 248 -28.14 0.72 -16.99
C THR A 248 -28.94 -0.57 -17.09
N GLU A 249 -28.82 -1.50 -16.13
CA GLU A 249 -29.62 -2.75 -16.09
C GLU A 249 -30.49 -2.89 -14.83
N ALA A 250 -30.89 -1.76 -14.22
CA ALA A 250 -31.82 -1.75 -13.08
C ALA A 250 -33.28 -1.52 -13.50
N LEU A 251 -33.75 -2.18 -14.56
CA LEU A 251 -35.17 -2.36 -14.88
C LEU A 251 -35.36 -3.72 -15.58
N ASP A 252 -35.17 -4.81 -14.84
CA ASP A 252 -36.12 -5.93 -14.74
C ASP A 252 -35.47 -7.23 -14.19
N THR A 253 -36.04 -7.69 -13.07
CA THR A 253 -36.08 -9.08 -12.55
C THR A 253 -34.85 -9.76 -11.87
N CYS A 254 -34.85 -9.68 -10.52
CA CYS A 254 -34.55 -10.75 -9.52
C CYS A 254 -33.07 -11.23 -9.28
N PRO A 255 -32.77 -11.93 -8.15
CA PRO A 255 -32.01 -11.48 -6.98
C PRO A 255 -30.54 -12.01 -6.92
N PRO A 256 -29.69 -11.56 -5.95
CA PRO A 256 -28.25 -11.78 -6.00
C PRO A 256 -27.85 -13.22 -5.67
N THR A 257 -27.07 -13.83 -6.55
CA THR A 257 -26.52 -15.19 -6.38
C THR A 257 -25.11 -15.10 -5.79
N ARG A 258 -24.91 -15.71 -4.62
CA ARG A 258 -23.58 -15.90 -3.98
C ARG A 258 -22.69 -16.78 -4.85
N ILE A 259 -21.42 -16.39 -5.00
CA ILE A 259 -20.36 -17.25 -5.54
C ILE A 259 -20.19 -18.46 -4.61
N THR A 260 -20.62 -19.63 -5.08
CA THR A 260 -20.08 -20.93 -4.64
C THR A 260 -19.50 -21.59 -5.88
N ARG A 261 -18.19 -21.91 -5.86
CA ARG A 261 -17.63 -22.85 -6.83
C ARG A 261 -18.19 -24.24 -6.50
N SER A 262 -19.04 -24.75 -7.38
CA SER A 262 -19.74 -26.02 -7.22
C SER A 262 -18.79 -27.22 -7.27
N LYS A 263 -18.74 -28.00 -6.18
CA LYS A 263 -18.68 -29.47 -6.24
C LYS A 263 -19.60 -30.07 -5.16
N SER A 264 -20.63 -30.72 -5.66
CA SER A 264 -21.60 -31.62 -5.00
C SER A 264 -21.07 -32.43 -3.80
N ARG A 265 -21.77 -32.34 -2.64
CA ARG A 265 -22.45 -33.46 -1.92
C ARG A 265 -23.08 -33.01 -0.57
N HIS A 266 -24.42 -33.06 -0.53
CA HIS A 266 -25.34 -33.41 0.56
C HIS A 266 -25.12 -32.96 2.03
N ASN A 267 -26.14 -32.23 2.49
CA ASN A 267 -26.87 -32.24 3.77
C ASN A 267 -26.40 -31.48 5.04
N ASN A 268 -27.39 -30.70 5.51
CA ASN A 268 -27.78 -30.25 6.84
C ASN A 268 -27.19 -28.98 7.49
N ASP A 269 -28.13 -28.04 7.68
CA ASP A 269 -28.41 -27.20 8.86
C ASP A 269 -27.27 -26.39 9.48
N ARG A 270 -27.37 -25.05 9.34
CA ARG A 270 -27.31 -24.11 10.48
C ARG A 270 -27.59 -22.65 10.07
N LEU A 271 -28.69 -22.14 10.64
CA LEU A 271 -28.93 -20.80 11.21
C LEU A 271 -28.21 -19.59 10.58
N MET A 272 -29.01 -18.75 9.90
CA MET A 272 -28.70 -17.36 9.52
C MET A 272 -28.53 -16.47 10.77
N PRO A 273 -27.51 -15.59 10.83
CA PRO A 273 -27.56 -14.42 11.70
C PRO A 273 -28.45 -13.31 11.08
N PRO A 274 -29.03 -12.42 11.92
CA PRO A 274 -30.11 -11.53 11.51
C PRO A 274 -29.64 -10.38 10.61
N ALA A 275 -30.54 -9.97 9.71
CA ALA A 275 -30.42 -8.77 8.89
C ALA A 275 -30.28 -7.53 9.77
N ILE A 276 -29.19 -6.78 9.60
CA ILE A 276 -29.07 -5.45 10.19
C ILE A 276 -29.89 -4.47 9.35
N ALA A 277 -30.84 -3.84 10.04
CA ALA A 277 -31.78 -2.88 9.50
C ALA A 277 -31.07 -1.68 8.85
N LYS A 278 -31.60 -1.27 7.70
CA LYS A 278 -31.33 0.02 7.07
C LYS A 278 -31.67 1.12 8.07
N THR A 279 -30.66 1.83 8.56
CA THR A 279 -30.87 3.13 9.21
C THR A 279 -30.56 4.20 8.18
N ASP A 280 -31.56 5.04 7.91
CA ASP A 280 -31.47 6.22 7.06
C ASP A 280 -30.45 7.21 7.65
N ILE A 281 -29.19 7.11 7.21
CA ILE A 281 -28.21 8.19 7.31
C ILE A 281 -28.21 8.94 5.98
N SER A 282 -29.39 9.37 5.55
CA SER A 282 -29.65 10.03 4.28
C SER A 282 -30.13 11.46 4.52
N LYS A 283 -29.34 12.28 5.25
CA LYS A 283 -29.55 13.74 5.26
C LYS A 283 -28.39 14.66 5.70
N ASP A 284 -27.32 14.15 6.33
CA ASP A 284 -26.24 15.02 6.85
C ASP A 284 -24.90 15.01 6.08
N PHE A 285 -24.80 14.33 4.92
CA PHE A 285 -23.53 14.24 4.17
C PHE A 285 -23.51 15.02 2.83
N ARG A 286 -24.16 16.19 2.80
CA ARG A 286 -23.94 17.21 1.76
C ARG A 286 -23.33 18.46 2.40
N GLN A 287 -22.15 18.34 3.02
CA GLN A 287 -21.34 19.51 3.34
C GLN A 287 -20.50 19.90 2.11
N SER A 288 -20.50 21.19 1.82
CA SER A 288 -19.89 21.88 0.66
C SER A 288 -18.55 21.28 0.20
N MET A 289 -18.44 21.04 -1.11
CA MET A 289 -17.22 20.58 -1.80
C MET A 289 -16.32 21.75 -2.23
N ASP A 290 -15.92 22.61 -1.31
CA ASP A 290 -14.97 23.69 -1.60
C ASP A 290 -13.53 23.22 -1.27
N GLY A 291 -12.94 22.41 -2.15
CA GLY A 291 -11.56 21.92 -2.02
C GLY A 291 -10.77 22.05 -3.33
N GLY A 292 -9.55 22.57 -3.25
CA GLY A 292 -8.64 22.77 -4.38
C GLY A 292 -7.67 21.60 -4.62
N THR A 293 -7.08 21.58 -5.81
CA THR A 293 -5.98 20.67 -6.17
C THR A 293 -4.67 21.45 -6.12
N CYS A 294 -3.67 20.94 -5.39
CA CYS A 294 -2.38 21.63 -5.29
C CYS A 294 -1.65 21.64 -6.64
N SER A 295 -1.18 22.80 -7.08
CA SER A 295 -0.57 23.00 -8.41
C SER A 295 0.80 22.33 -8.57
N GLU A 296 1.54 22.10 -7.49
CA GLU A 296 2.86 21.45 -7.58
C GLU A 296 2.75 19.94 -7.77
N CYS A 297 1.64 19.35 -7.35
CA CYS A 297 1.68 17.95 -6.98
C CYS A 297 0.34 17.20 -6.99
N SER A 298 -0.69 17.90 -7.43
CA SER A 298 -1.97 17.35 -7.82
C SER A 298 -2.78 16.65 -6.72
N VAL A 299 -2.40 16.79 -5.44
CA VAL A 299 -3.20 16.26 -4.34
C VAL A 299 -4.38 17.19 -4.05
N ARG A 300 -5.58 16.63 -3.97
CA ARG A 300 -6.82 17.33 -3.63
C ARG A 300 -6.99 17.42 -2.11
N GLN A 301 -7.19 18.62 -1.57
CA GLN A 301 -7.38 18.84 -0.13
C GLN A 301 -8.58 19.76 0.14
N LYS A 302 -9.20 19.60 1.32
CA LYS A 302 -10.42 20.32 1.72
C LYS A 302 -10.22 21.82 1.93
N GLN A 303 -9.00 22.30 2.05
CA GLN A 303 -8.68 23.72 2.19
C GLN A 303 -7.39 24.01 1.43
N TYR A 304 -7.41 25.08 0.62
CA TYR A 304 -6.28 25.80 0.00
C TYR A 304 -5.82 25.45 -1.43
N THR A 305 -5.30 26.50 -2.09
CA THR A 305 -4.91 26.58 -3.52
C THR A 305 -3.40 26.82 -3.74
N THR A 306 -2.58 26.88 -2.69
CA THR A 306 -1.13 27.14 -2.79
C THR A 306 -0.26 26.02 -2.18
N PRO A 307 0.98 25.78 -2.66
CA PRO A 307 1.85 24.71 -2.16
C PRO A 307 2.28 24.85 -0.70
N GLU A 308 2.41 26.07 -0.19
CA GLU A 308 2.76 26.37 1.22
C GLU A 308 1.66 25.96 2.21
N GLN A 309 0.43 25.82 1.70
CA GLN A 309 -0.74 25.36 2.46
C GLN A 309 -0.99 23.85 2.27
N CYS A 310 -0.23 23.19 1.38
CA CYS A 310 -0.34 21.76 1.16
C CYS A 310 0.50 21.01 2.19
N LEU A 311 -0.15 20.35 3.14
CA LEU A 311 0.50 19.56 4.21
C LEU A 311 1.52 18.57 3.67
N ARG A 312 1.26 18.02 2.48
CA ARG A 312 2.17 17.10 1.81
C ARG A 312 3.44 17.77 1.27
N CYS A 313 3.31 18.93 0.61
CA CYS A 313 4.48 19.69 0.15
C CYS A 313 5.31 20.17 1.33
N THR A 314 4.66 20.66 2.39
CA THR A 314 5.33 21.09 3.63
C THR A 314 6.09 19.94 4.29
N ARG A 315 5.49 18.75 4.38
CA ARG A 315 6.18 17.56 4.91
C ARG A 315 7.35 17.13 4.02
N HIS A 316 7.15 17.06 2.71
CA HIS A 316 8.23 16.70 1.79
C HIS A 316 9.39 17.68 1.93
N PHE A 317 9.10 18.98 1.99
CA PHE A 317 10.10 20.00 2.23
C PHE A 317 10.76 19.88 3.61
N SER A 318 10.04 19.52 4.67
CA SER A 318 10.64 19.36 6.01
C SER A 318 11.59 18.17 6.10
N LEU A 319 11.31 17.09 5.35
CA LEU A 319 12.18 15.92 5.27
C LEU A 319 13.42 16.16 4.41
N TYR A 320 13.25 16.80 3.24
CA TYR A 320 14.29 16.84 2.22
C TYR A 320 14.94 18.21 2.03
N GLY A 321 14.28 19.30 2.39
CA GLY A 321 14.72 20.66 2.09
C GLY A 321 14.53 21.09 0.63
N TYR A 322 13.80 20.29 -0.16
CA TYR A 322 13.54 20.55 -1.59
C TYR A 322 12.04 20.51 -1.87
N ARG A 323 11.58 21.23 -2.90
CA ARG A 323 10.20 21.13 -3.38
C ARG A 323 9.96 19.79 -4.06
N TRP A 324 8.76 19.26 -3.91
CA TRP A 324 8.34 18.04 -4.62
C TRP A 324 8.39 18.29 -6.15
N PRO A 325 8.85 17.33 -6.97
CA PRO A 325 9.22 15.95 -6.63
C PRO A 325 10.71 15.75 -6.28
N SER A 326 11.51 16.81 -6.19
CA SER A 326 12.96 16.70 -5.95
C SER A 326 13.27 16.33 -4.50
N ARG A 327 14.33 15.51 -4.28
CA ARG A 327 14.88 15.19 -2.95
C ARG A 327 16.36 15.53 -2.82
N GLY A 328 16.88 16.36 -3.72
CA GLY A 328 18.29 16.69 -3.81
C GLY A 328 18.72 17.04 -5.22
N GLU A 329 19.91 17.60 -5.36
CA GLU A 329 20.56 17.72 -6.66
C GLU A 329 20.73 16.32 -7.25
N GLN A 330 20.14 16.09 -8.43
CA GLN A 330 20.41 14.88 -9.18
C GLN A 330 21.88 14.94 -9.55
N ASN A 331 22.74 14.25 -8.79
CA ASN A 331 24.10 13.99 -9.21
C ASN A 331 24.00 13.21 -10.52
N HIS A 332 24.08 13.92 -11.65
CA HIS A 332 24.37 13.31 -12.93
C HIS A 332 25.59 12.43 -12.68
N VAL A 333 25.39 11.13 -12.80
CA VAL A 333 26.48 10.15 -12.79
C VAL A 333 27.50 10.69 -13.77
N ARG A 334 28.60 11.25 -13.26
CA ARG A 334 29.76 11.58 -14.07
C ARG A 334 30.17 10.25 -14.67
N HIS A 335 29.82 10.03 -15.94
CA HIS A 335 30.47 9.00 -16.72
C HIS A 335 31.96 9.27 -16.60
N LYS A 336 32.65 8.46 -15.79
CA LYS A 336 34.11 8.38 -15.84
C LYS A 336 34.41 8.03 -17.29
N ARG A 337 34.92 9.01 -18.04
CA ARG A 337 35.59 8.74 -19.29
C ARG A 337 36.74 7.81 -18.94
N SER A 338 36.63 6.56 -19.38
CA SER A 338 37.75 5.64 -19.46
C SER A 338 38.82 6.35 -20.29
N VAL A 339 39.98 6.59 -19.69
CA VAL A 339 41.22 6.90 -20.42
C VAL A 339 41.88 5.58 -20.73
#